data_AF-A0A9D6QF02-F1
#
_entry.id   AF-A0A9D6QF02-F1
#
_cell.length_a   1.000
_cell.length_b   1.000
_cell.length_c   1.000
_cell.angle_alpha   90.00
_cell.angle_beta   90.00
_cell.angle_gamma   90.00
#
_symmetry.space_group_name_H-M   'P 1'
#
loop_
_entity.id
_entity.type
_entity.pdbx_description
1 polymer ?
#
loop_
_entity_poly.entity_id
_entity_poly.type
_entity_poly.pdbx_seq_one_letter_code
_entity_poly.pdbx_strand_id
1 'polypeptide(L)'
;MRALLLAAAAFALVGAASAQPAPNPLAAQLRAAQAELAASPHARPEHLITAVAAAEGHSEVNVTAYRAAMALGAWALDAQDFDLAHRAWASALAHAVGSSPPAVLARNRARMGEAVTQIAQYAHAPSAAARVQAYESLQQAASELYPYALQEGAAADIAPFQATYAEAIGWRDYGRAADTPRSTAPMHDLAGAIVCPTTWHGNDDIFSSLYRAFSGPPGIVVFRVLTDNSGTPTSVDVAYSQPWHMNASVALQPYGPHDFDRMERVLLRLRVEQASGAPANCVMPHVLFQALVLGGEVRSLRPMIN
;
A
#
# COMPACT_ATOMS: atom_id res chain seq x y z
N MET A 1 6.37 40.96 4.12
CA MET A 1 7.56 41.48 3.40
C MET A 1 8.78 40.54 3.45
N ARG A 2 9.11 39.89 4.59
CA ARG A 2 10.21 38.91 4.68
C ARG A 2 10.01 37.62 3.85
N ALA A 3 8.77 37.15 3.66
CA ALA A 3 8.47 35.96 2.84
C ALA A 3 8.73 36.17 1.33
N LEU A 4 8.50 37.38 0.82
CA LEU A 4 8.77 37.73 -0.59
C LEU A 4 10.27 37.80 -0.90
N LEU A 5 11.09 38.18 0.08
CA LEU A 5 12.55 38.20 -0.04
C LEU A 5 13.17 36.79 -0.03
N LEU A 6 12.57 35.84 0.69
CA LEU A 6 13.01 34.44 0.70
C LEU A 6 12.67 33.71 -0.62
N ALA A 7 11.52 33.99 -1.21
CA ALA A 7 11.17 33.47 -2.53
C ALA A 7 12.07 34.03 -3.65
N ALA A 8 12.42 35.32 -3.58
CA ALA A 8 13.35 35.95 -4.51
C ALA A 8 14.79 35.45 -4.34
N ALA A 9 15.24 35.17 -3.11
CA ALA A 9 16.55 34.59 -2.84
C ALA A 9 16.66 33.12 -3.31
N ALA A 10 15.58 32.35 -3.22
CA ALA A 10 15.51 31.00 -3.79
C ALA A 10 15.55 31.02 -5.33
N PHE A 11 14.91 32.01 -5.97
CA PHE A 11 15.00 32.22 -7.43
C PHE A 11 16.39 32.68 -7.89
N ALA A 12 17.09 33.51 -7.12
CA ALA A 12 18.41 34.02 -7.46
C ALA A 12 19.53 32.96 -7.34
N LEU A 13 19.39 31.99 -6.44
CA LEU A 13 20.34 30.87 -6.30
C LEU A 13 20.22 29.82 -7.43
N VAL A 14 19.15 29.84 -8.21
CA VAL A 14 18.98 28.98 -9.41
C VAL A 14 19.63 29.60 -10.66
N GLY A 15 19.91 30.90 -10.65
CA GLY A 15 20.53 31.61 -11.78
C GLY A 15 22.05 31.39 -11.94
N ALA A 16 22.70 30.78 -10.96
CA ALA A 16 24.16 30.63 -10.92
C ALA A 16 24.62 29.16 -10.84
N ALA A 17 23.99 28.26 -11.61
CA ALA A 17 24.58 26.95 -11.87
C ALA A 17 24.05 26.33 -13.17
N SER A 18 24.94 26.29 -14.18
CA SER A 18 24.96 25.34 -15.29
C SER A 18 23.86 25.44 -16.37
N ALA A 19 24.22 24.94 -17.56
CA ALA A 19 23.34 24.68 -18.70
C ALA A 19 22.31 23.57 -18.38
N GLN A 20 21.54 23.74 -17.31
CA GLN A 20 20.39 22.92 -17.00
C GLN A 20 19.19 23.44 -17.80
N PRO A 21 18.43 22.56 -18.46
CA PRO A 21 17.18 22.97 -19.09
C PRO A 21 16.29 23.65 -18.04
N ALA A 22 15.61 24.73 -18.45
CA ALA A 22 14.72 25.48 -17.58
C ALA A 22 13.76 24.51 -16.85
N PRO A 23 13.53 24.68 -15.54
CA PRO A 23 12.66 23.80 -14.79
C PRO A 23 11.26 23.78 -15.41
N ASN A 24 10.70 22.59 -15.64
CA ASN A 24 9.35 22.45 -16.15
C ASN A 24 8.35 23.13 -15.17
N PRO A 25 7.61 24.16 -15.60
CA PRO A 25 6.75 24.96 -14.72
C PRO A 25 5.62 24.14 -14.11
N LEU A 26 5.05 23.19 -14.86
CA LEU A 26 4.00 22.29 -14.38
C LEU A 26 4.55 21.33 -13.31
N ALA A 27 5.77 20.80 -13.50
CA ALA A 27 6.42 19.99 -12.48
C ALA A 27 6.69 20.79 -11.18
N ALA A 28 7.03 22.07 -11.30
CA ALA A 28 7.21 22.95 -10.14
C ALA A 28 5.87 23.23 -9.42
N GLN A 29 4.80 23.49 -10.18
CA GLN A 29 3.45 23.70 -9.63
C GLN A 29 2.93 22.47 -8.87
N LEU A 30 3.08 21.28 -9.44
CA LEU A 30 2.70 20.02 -8.78
C LEU A 30 3.40 19.85 -7.43
N ARG A 31 4.71 20.09 -7.38
CA ARG A 31 5.50 19.98 -6.13
C ARG A 31 5.11 21.02 -5.09
N ALA A 32 4.86 22.26 -5.52
CA ALA A 32 4.42 23.32 -4.63
C ALA A 32 3.06 22.97 -4.00
N ALA A 33 2.09 22.54 -4.81
CA ALA A 33 0.78 22.14 -4.33
C ALA A 33 0.81 20.92 -3.39
N GLN A 34 1.70 19.95 -3.63
CA GLN A 34 1.93 18.84 -2.70
C GLN A 34 2.51 19.32 -1.36
N ALA A 35 3.44 20.27 -1.38
CA ALA A 35 4.03 20.84 -0.18
C ALA A 35 2.99 21.63 0.64
N GLU A 36 2.08 22.34 -0.03
CA GLU A 36 0.95 23.01 0.62
C GLU A 36 0.01 22.02 1.33
N LEU A 37 -0.37 20.94 0.67
CA LEU A 37 -1.17 19.87 1.29
C LEU A 37 -0.42 19.27 2.50
N ALA A 38 0.88 18.99 2.39
CA ALA A 38 1.67 18.47 3.50
C ALA A 38 1.75 19.44 4.69
N ALA A 39 1.77 20.76 4.42
CA ALA A 39 1.76 21.80 5.46
C ALA A 39 0.38 22.00 6.10
N SER A 40 -0.70 21.67 5.41
CA SER A 40 -2.09 21.80 5.89
C SER A 40 -2.95 20.57 5.52
N PRO A 41 -2.74 19.41 6.18
CA PRO A 41 -3.33 18.13 5.75
C PRO A 41 -4.86 18.08 5.79
N HIS A 42 -5.50 18.91 6.61
CA HIS A 42 -6.96 18.94 6.76
C HIS A 42 -7.64 20.00 5.88
N ALA A 43 -6.87 20.85 5.19
CA ALA A 43 -7.42 21.85 4.29
C ALA A 43 -7.73 21.22 2.92
N ARG A 44 -8.78 21.70 2.26
CA ARG A 44 -9.10 21.28 0.88
C ARG A 44 -8.00 21.73 -0.08
N PRO A 45 -7.33 20.82 -0.82
CA PRO A 45 -6.12 21.14 -1.57
C PRO A 45 -6.44 21.63 -2.99
N GLU A 46 -7.11 22.77 -3.12
CA GLU A 46 -7.60 23.32 -4.41
C GLU A 46 -6.48 23.48 -5.46
N HIS A 47 -5.30 23.92 -5.04
CA HIS A 47 -4.15 24.04 -5.93
C HIS A 47 -3.64 22.67 -6.43
N LEU A 48 -3.73 21.63 -5.61
CA LEU A 48 -3.32 20.28 -6.01
C LEU A 48 -4.33 19.66 -6.97
N ILE A 49 -5.63 19.85 -6.72
CA ILE A 49 -6.71 19.43 -7.62
C ILE A 49 -6.48 20.03 -9.01
N THR A 50 -6.22 21.34 -9.07
CA THR A 50 -5.99 22.06 -10.33
C THR A 50 -4.70 21.60 -11.01
N ALA A 51 -3.61 21.42 -10.27
CA ALA A 51 -2.32 21.01 -10.82
C ALA A 51 -2.35 19.57 -11.37
N VAL A 52 -3.02 18.64 -10.69
CA VAL A 52 -3.19 17.25 -11.14
C VAL A 52 -4.01 17.20 -12.43
N ALA A 53 -5.11 17.94 -12.51
CA ALA A 53 -5.91 18.04 -13.74
C ALA A 53 -5.10 18.64 -14.90
N ALA A 54 -4.27 19.66 -14.64
CA ALA A 54 -3.40 20.26 -15.65
C ALA A 54 -2.28 19.33 -16.13
N ALA A 55 -1.98 18.24 -15.40
CA ALA A 55 -0.97 17.26 -15.79
C ALA A 55 -1.48 16.20 -16.79
N GLU A 56 -2.79 16.14 -17.03
CA GLU A 56 -3.37 15.16 -17.95
C GLU A 56 -2.76 15.25 -19.36
N GLY A 57 -2.27 14.13 -19.88
CA GLY A 57 -1.62 14.06 -21.20
C GLY A 57 -0.17 14.55 -21.24
N HIS A 58 0.38 15.07 -20.14
CA HIS A 58 1.75 15.59 -20.08
C HIS A 58 2.77 14.53 -19.61
N SER A 59 3.28 13.75 -20.58
CA SER A 59 4.21 12.64 -20.29
C SER A 59 5.52 13.07 -19.63
N GLU A 60 5.97 14.29 -19.88
CA GLU A 60 7.19 14.88 -19.34
C GLU A 60 7.14 15.12 -17.82
N VAL A 61 5.94 15.11 -17.22
CA VAL A 61 5.75 15.24 -15.77
C VAL A 61 5.28 13.95 -15.10
N ASN A 62 5.21 12.81 -15.81
CA ASN A 62 4.64 11.54 -15.32
C ASN A 62 5.01 11.19 -13.87
N VAL A 63 6.29 11.21 -13.50
CA VAL A 63 6.71 10.87 -12.13
C VAL A 63 6.18 11.86 -11.09
N THR A 64 6.17 13.16 -11.41
CA THR A 64 5.69 14.20 -10.48
C THR A 64 4.16 14.21 -10.42
N ALA A 65 3.49 14.03 -11.56
CA ALA A 65 2.04 13.93 -11.66
C ALA A 65 1.50 12.70 -10.94
N TYR A 66 2.14 11.54 -11.11
CA TYR A 66 1.83 10.32 -10.35
C TYR A 66 1.86 10.57 -8.84
N ARG A 67 2.93 11.18 -8.32
CA ARG A 67 3.06 11.47 -6.89
C ARG A 67 2.01 12.49 -6.43
N ALA A 68 1.71 13.50 -7.22
CA ALA A 68 0.70 14.49 -6.88
C ALA A 68 -0.71 13.86 -6.82
N ALA A 69 -1.04 13.05 -7.83
CA ALA A 69 -2.31 12.34 -7.92
C ALA A 69 -2.47 11.32 -6.78
N MET A 70 -1.42 10.57 -6.43
CA MET A 70 -1.45 9.66 -5.29
C MET A 70 -1.69 10.40 -3.96
N ALA A 71 -1.05 11.56 -3.74
CA ALA A 71 -1.28 12.37 -2.54
C ALA A 71 -2.69 12.97 -2.49
N LEU A 72 -3.23 13.37 -3.65
CA LEU A 72 -4.60 13.85 -3.76
C LEU A 72 -5.62 12.74 -3.47
N GLY A 73 -5.41 11.54 -4.01
CA GLY A 73 -6.27 10.37 -3.76
C GLY A 73 -6.27 9.97 -2.29
N ALA A 74 -5.10 10.01 -1.66
CA ALA A 74 -4.93 9.79 -0.23
C ALA A 74 -5.82 10.71 0.61
N TRP A 75 -5.67 12.01 0.35
CA TRP A 75 -6.41 13.06 1.04
C TRP A 75 -7.92 12.94 0.80
N ALA A 76 -8.32 12.72 -0.45
CA ALA A 76 -9.73 12.62 -0.81
C ALA A 76 -10.41 11.41 -0.18
N LEU A 77 -9.70 10.28 -0.07
CA LEU A 77 -10.17 9.11 0.65
C LEU A 77 -10.39 9.40 2.15
N ASP A 78 -9.43 10.05 2.81
CA ASP A 78 -9.54 10.44 4.22
C ASP A 78 -10.69 11.44 4.46
N ALA A 79 -10.85 12.40 3.55
CA ALA A 79 -11.93 13.37 3.56
C ALA A 79 -13.30 12.80 3.14
N GLN A 80 -13.37 11.52 2.74
CA GLN A 80 -14.56 10.86 2.18
C GLN A 80 -15.13 11.54 0.91
N ASP A 81 -14.32 12.29 0.17
CA ASP A 81 -14.63 12.81 -1.15
C ASP A 81 -14.33 11.72 -2.20
N PHE A 82 -15.14 10.65 -2.19
CA PHE A 82 -14.89 9.45 -2.99
C PHE A 82 -14.81 9.73 -4.49
N ASP A 83 -15.63 10.66 -4.99
CA ASP A 83 -15.59 11.07 -6.40
C ASP A 83 -14.23 11.68 -6.78
N LEU A 84 -13.65 12.51 -5.89
CA LEU A 84 -12.31 13.05 -6.09
C LEU A 84 -11.24 11.97 -5.94
N ALA A 85 -11.38 11.05 -5.00
CA ALA A 85 -10.45 9.94 -4.83
C ALA A 85 -10.37 9.08 -6.09
N HIS A 86 -11.50 8.66 -6.66
CA HIS A 86 -11.53 7.90 -7.92
C HIS A 86 -10.84 8.61 -9.08
N ARG A 87 -11.10 9.92 -9.25
CA ARG A 87 -10.42 10.72 -10.28
C ARG A 87 -8.91 10.80 -10.05
N ALA A 88 -8.49 10.99 -8.80
CA ALA A 88 -7.08 11.07 -8.45
C ALA A 88 -6.35 9.74 -8.68
N TRP A 89 -6.95 8.58 -8.34
CA TRP A 89 -6.36 7.28 -8.62
C TRP A 89 -6.31 6.96 -10.11
N ALA A 90 -7.34 7.35 -10.87
CA ALA A 90 -7.32 7.24 -12.33
C ALA A 90 -6.18 8.06 -12.96
N SER A 91 -5.97 9.29 -12.48
CA SER A 91 -4.84 10.13 -12.89
C SER A 91 -3.49 9.50 -12.51
N ALA A 92 -3.37 8.96 -11.29
CA ALA A 92 -2.16 8.25 -10.87
C ALA A 92 -1.85 7.04 -11.77
N LEU A 93 -2.86 6.23 -12.11
CA LEU A 93 -2.72 5.10 -13.04
C LEU A 93 -2.27 5.56 -14.43
N ALA A 94 -2.83 6.65 -14.96
CA ALA A 94 -2.46 7.19 -16.27
C ALA A 94 -0.99 7.66 -16.32
N HIS A 95 -0.44 8.13 -15.20
CA HIS A 95 0.95 8.58 -15.10
C HIS A 95 1.94 7.51 -14.66
N ALA A 96 1.47 6.35 -14.18
CA ALA A 96 2.30 5.19 -13.84
C ALA A 96 2.69 4.36 -15.08
N VAL A 97 3.31 5.02 -16.07
CA VAL A 97 3.61 4.45 -17.38
C VAL A 97 4.91 3.63 -17.38
N GLY A 98 4.89 2.49 -18.09
CA GLY A 98 6.07 1.67 -18.37
C GLY A 98 6.01 0.27 -17.76
N SER A 99 7.05 -0.51 -18.06
CA SER A 99 7.22 -1.90 -17.62
C SER A 99 8.40 -2.11 -16.66
N SER A 100 9.13 -1.05 -16.32
CA SER A 100 10.21 -1.14 -15.34
C SER A 100 9.66 -1.50 -13.95
N PRO A 101 10.44 -2.14 -13.06
CA PRO A 101 9.97 -2.46 -11.72
C PRO A 101 9.37 -1.26 -10.97
N PRO A 102 9.98 -0.05 -10.97
CA PRO A 102 9.35 1.13 -10.34
C PRO A 102 7.98 1.50 -10.94
N ALA A 103 7.78 1.31 -12.25
CA ALA A 103 6.49 1.57 -12.90
C ALA A 103 5.44 0.50 -12.54
N VAL A 104 5.84 -0.78 -12.44
CA VAL A 104 4.97 -1.86 -11.95
C VAL A 104 4.52 -1.59 -10.52
N LEU A 105 5.46 -1.20 -9.64
CA LEU A 105 5.15 -0.83 -8.26
C LEU A 105 4.19 0.36 -8.20
N ALA A 106 4.48 1.43 -8.96
CA ALA A 106 3.67 2.65 -8.99
C ALA A 106 2.23 2.38 -9.44
N ARG A 107 2.06 1.63 -10.53
CA ARG A 107 0.76 1.26 -11.09
C ARG A 107 -0.06 0.44 -10.10
N ASN A 108 0.56 -0.56 -9.46
CA ASN A 108 -0.17 -1.43 -8.53
C ASN A 108 -0.52 -0.72 -7.21
N ARG A 109 0.28 0.26 -6.78
CA ARG A 109 -0.11 1.14 -5.66
C ARG A 109 -1.33 2.00 -5.99
N ALA A 110 -1.39 2.59 -7.19
CA ALA A 110 -2.56 3.38 -7.60
C ALA A 110 -3.81 2.50 -7.75
N ARG A 111 -3.67 1.29 -8.31
CA ARG A 111 -4.74 0.29 -8.40
C ARG A 111 -5.27 -0.11 -7.01
N MET A 112 -4.37 -0.31 -6.05
CA MET A 112 -4.74 -0.62 -4.69
C MET A 112 -5.48 0.55 -4.02
N GLY A 113 -5.01 1.79 -4.21
CA GLY A 113 -5.71 2.99 -3.73
C GLY A 113 -7.16 3.05 -4.23
N GLU A 114 -7.36 2.82 -5.53
CA GLU A 114 -8.70 2.75 -6.14
C GLU A 114 -9.58 1.65 -5.53
N ALA A 115 -9.05 0.44 -5.37
CA ALA A 115 -9.79 -0.67 -4.78
C ALA A 115 -10.18 -0.38 -3.31
N VAL A 116 -9.28 0.23 -2.54
CA VAL A 116 -9.57 0.63 -1.16
C VAL A 116 -10.63 1.73 -1.11
N THR A 117 -10.61 2.70 -2.03
CA THR A 117 -11.67 3.70 -2.15
C THR A 117 -13.03 3.06 -2.44
N GLN A 118 -13.10 2.07 -3.34
CA GLN A 118 -14.34 1.32 -3.58
C GLN A 118 -14.83 0.60 -2.31
N ILE A 119 -13.93 -0.09 -1.59
CA ILE A 119 -14.27 -0.76 -0.33
C ILE A 119 -14.81 0.25 0.70
N ALA A 120 -14.15 1.39 0.85
CA ALA A 120 -14.54 2.43 1.81
C ALA A 120 -15.88 3.09 1.45
N GLN A 121 -16.09 3.44 0.17
CA GLN A 121 -17.33 4.06 -0.31
C GLN A 121 -18.56 3.17 -0.04
N TYR A 122 -18.41 1.86 -0.25
CA TYR A 122 -19.50 0.89 -0.10
C TYR A 122 -19.49 0.15 1.24
N ALA A 123 -18.74 0.64 2.23
CA ALA A 123 -18.65 0.04 3.56
C ALA A 123 -20.02 -0.18 4.24
N HIS A 124 -20.93 0.78 4.08
CA HIS A 124 -22.24 0.83 4.75
C HIS A 124 -23.43 0.40 3.89
N ALA A 125 -23.25 0.41 2.57
CA ALA A 125 -24.26 0.00 1.60
C ALA A 125 -23.56 -0.89 0.57
N PRO A 126 -23.30 -2.17 0.93
CA PRO A 126 -22.36 -2.97 0.18
C PRO A 126 -22.85 -3.28 -1.23
N SER A 127 -22.16 -2.76 -2.25
CA SER A 127 -22.38 -3.12 -3.65
C SER A 127 -21.62 -4.40 -3.96
N ALA A 128 -22.33 -5.45 -4.40
CA ALA A 128 -21.68 -6.70 -4.82
C ALA A 128 -20.73 -6.47 -6.01
N ALA A 129 -21.15 -5.67 -6.99
CA ALA A 129 -20.34 -5.37 -8.17
C ALA A 129 -19.06 -4.60 -7.82
N ALA A 130 -19.16 -3.56 -6.99
CA ALA A 130 -17.98 -2.77 -6.58
C ALA A 130 -17.00 -3.59 -5.73
N ARG A 131 -17.51 -4.49 -4.88
CA ARG A 131 -16.66 -5.39 -4.10
C ARG A 131 -15.94 -6.44 -4.96
N VAL A 132 -16.63 -7.00 -5.96
CA VAL A 132 -16.00 -7.90 -6.94
C VAL A 132 -14.90 -7.16 -7.70
N GLN A 133 -15.17 -5.94 -8.18
CA GLN A 133 -14.19 -5.14 -8.90
C GLN A 133 -12.96 -4.77 -8.04
N ALA A 134 -13.19 -4.39 -6.77
CA ALA A 134 -12.12 -4.12 -5.83
C ALA A 134 -11.28 -5.38 -5.56
N TYR A 135 -11.93 -6.53 -5.36
CA TYR A 135 -11.26 -7.81 -5.16
C TYR A 135 -10.42 -8.21 -6.38
N GLU A 136 -10.97 -8.14 -7.59
CA GLU A 136 -10.24 -8.43 -8.83
C GLU A 136 -9.04 -7.51 -9.00
N SER A 137 -9.19 -6.22 -8.68
CA SER A 137 -8.10 -5.24 -8.73
C SER A 137 -6.99 -5.58 -7.74
N LEU A 138 -7.33 -5.97 -6.51
CA LEU A 138 -6.36 -6.36 -5.48
C LEU A 138 -5.69 -7.70 -5.81
N GLN A 139 -6.45 -8.67 -6.34
CA GLN A 139 -5.89 -9.93 -6.82
C GLN A 139 -4.92 -9.72 -7.98
N GLN A 140 -5.26 -8.84 -8.94
CA GLN A 140 -4.35 -8.49 -10.02
C GLN A 140 -3.08 -7.80 -9.48
N ALA A 141 -3.22 -6.87 -8.55
CA ALA A 141 -2.06 -6.22 -7.91
C ALA A 141 -1.16 -7.24 -7.22
N ALA A 142 -1.74 -8.15 -6.43
CA ALA A 142 -0.99 -9.20 -5.76
C ALA A 142 -0.24 -10.10 -6.76
N SER A 143 -0.91 -10.57 -7.82
CA SER A 143 -0.28 -11.39 -8.86
C SER A 143 0.85 -10.67 -9.60
N GLU A 144 0.72 -9.37 -9.89
CA GLU A 144 1.77 -8.59 -10.56
C GLU A 144 2.97 -8.28 -9.64
N LEU A 145 2.74 -8.10 -8.34
CA LEU A 145 3.76 -7.73 -7.37
C LEU A 145 4.54 -8.94 -6.84
N TYR A 146 3.90 -10.11 -6.75
CA TYR A 146 4.45 -11.30 -6.12
C TYR A 146 5.84 -11.73 -6.66
N PRO A 147 6.08 -11.76 -7.98
CA PRO A 147 7.39 -12.16 -8.50
C PRO A 147 8.53 -11.24 -8.04
N TYR A 148 8.26 -9.93 -7.91
CA TYR A 148 9.23 -8.94 -7.43
C TYR A 148 9.42 -9.01 -5.91
N ALA A 149 8.34 -9.24 -5.15
CA ALA A 149 8.40 -9.44 -3.70
C ALA A 149 9.29 -10.63 -3.31
N LEU A 150 9.31 -11.69 -4.12
CA LEU A 150 10.21 -12.83 -3.94
C LEU A 150 11.69 -12.47 -4.20
N GLN A 151 11.99 -11.65 -5.21
CA GLN A 151 13.37 -11.19 -5.48
C GLN A 151 13.91 -10.35 -4.32
N GLU A 152 13.06 -9.55 -3.71
CA GLU A 152 13.37 -8.78 -2.51
C GLU A 152 13.50 -9.65 -1.25
N GLY A 153 13.17 -10.95 -1.31
CA GLY A 153 13.21 -11.91 -0.21
C GLY A 153 14.54 -12.00 0.53
N ALA A 154 15.65 -11.67 -0.14
CA ALA A 154 16.99 -11.69 0.44
C ALA A 154 17.37 -10.41 1.20
N ALA A 155 16.54 -9.36 1.17
CA ALA A 155 16.83 -8.10 1.85
C ALA A 155 16.70 -8.23 3.37
N ALA A 156 17.58 -7.54 4.12
CA ALA A 156 17.52 -7.51 5.58
C ALA A 156 16.20 -6.89 6.09
N ASP A 157 15.69 -5.87 5.40
CA ASP A 157 14.46 -5.15 5.74
C ASP A 157 13.31 -5.48 4.77
N ILE A 158 12.07 -5.20 5.19
CA ILE A 158 10.89 -5.29 4.31
C ILE A 158 11.00 -4.25 3.20
N ALA A 159 11.23 -4.73 1.98
CA ALA A 159 11.43 -3.88 0.81
C ALA A 159 10.10 -3.47 0.12
N PRO A 160 10.11 -2.50 -0.81
CA PRO A 160 8.89 -1.86 -1.30
C PRO A 160 7.90 -2.79 -2.02
N PHE A 161 8.36 -3.77 -2.80
CA PHE A 161 7.46 -4.75 -3.42
C PHE A 161 6.90 -5.73 -2.40
N GLN A 162 7.70 -6.14 -1.41
CA GLN A 162 7.24 -6.96 -0.29
C GLN A 162 6.10 -6.28 0.48
N ALA A 163 6.30 -5.02 0.87
CA ALA A 163 5.28 -4.25 1.56
C ALA A 163 4.00 -4.11 0.72
N THR A 164 4.14 -3.71 -0.55
CA THR A 164 2.99 -3.48 -1.43
C THR A 164 2.24 -4.76 -1.78
N TYR A 165 2.96 -5.89 -1.95
CA TYR A 165 2.33 -7.21 -2.14
C TYR A 165 1.52 -7.60 -0.90
N ALA A 166 2.12 -7.47 0.28
CA ALA A 166 1.46 -7.77 1.53
C ALA A 166 0.19 -6.94 1.72
N GLU A 167 0.26 -5.63 1.45
CA GLU A 167 -0.90 -4.73 1.51
C GLU A 167 -2.01 -5.16 0.56
N ALA A 168 -1.67 -5.51 -0.69
CA ALA A 168 -2.65 -5.96 -1.68
C ALA A 168 -3.36 -7.24 -1.21
N ILE A 169 -2.62 -8.21 -0.66
CA ILE A 169 -3.18 -9.43 -0.08
C ILE A 169 -4.05 -9.11 1.15
N GLY A 170 -3.62 -8.23 2.04
CA GLY A 170 -4.37 -7.83 3.23
C GLY A 170 -5.72 -7.19 2.91
N TRP A 171 -5.71 -6.21 1.99
CA TRP A 171 -6.95 -5.59 1.54
C TRP A 171 -7.85 -6.57 0.78
N ARG A 172 -7.26 -7.47 -0.01
CA ARG A 172 -8.02 -8.52 -0.72
C ARG A 172 -8.76 -9.41 0.28
N ASP A 173 -8.05 -9.87 1.31
CA ASP A 173 -8.58 -10.79 2.30
C ASP A 173 -9.59 -10.10 3.22
N TYR A 174 -9.39 -8.81 3.53
CA TYR A 174 -10.40 -7.96 4.18
C TYR A 174 -11.67 -7.85 3.34
N GLY A 175 -11.55 -7.56 2.04
CA GLY A 175 -12.69 -7.51 1.11
C GLY A 175 -13.43 -8.85 1.01
N ARG A 176 -12.71 -9.98 1.12
CA ARG A 176 -13.24 -11.36 1.13
C ARG A 176 -13.90 -11.77 2.46
N ALA A 177 -13.58 -11.15 3.59
CA ALA A 177 -14.32 -11.42 4.83
C ALA A 177 -15.80 -10.98 4.75
N ALA A 178 -16.14 -10.10 3.79
CA ALA A 178 -17.47 -9.55 3.58
C ALA A 178 -18.26 -10.17 2.41
N ASP A 179 -17.64 -11.04 1.61
CA ASP A 179 -18.24 -11.78 0.47
C ASP A 179 -17.33 -12.96 0.07
N THR A 180 -17.87 -14.09 -0.38
CA THR A 180 -17.06 -15.29 -0.72
C THR A 180 -16.82 -15.40 -2.23
N PRO A 181 -15.79 -14.77 -2.83
CA PRO A 181 -15.45 -15.05 -4.21
C PRO A 181 -15.00 -16.51 -4.35
N ARG A 182 -15.58 -17.18 -5.35
CA ARG A 182 -15.17 -18.50 -5.80
C ARG A 182 -13.83 -18.37 -6.50
N SER A 183 -12.83 -19.12 -6.02
CA SER A 183 -11.49 -19.30 -6.60
C SER A 183 -10.52 -18.11 -6.47
N THR A 184 -9.48 -18.28 -5.64
CA THR A 184 -8.23 -17.53 -5.81
C THR A 184 -7.49 -18.10 -7.00
N ALA A 185 -7.20 -17.28 -8.02
CA ALA A 185 -6.29 -17.69 -9.08
C ALA A 185 -4.95 -18.15 -8.47
N PRO A 186 -4.36 -19.25 -8.96
CA PRO A 186 -3.09 -19.73 -8.43
C PRO A 186 -2.02 -18.64 -8.59
N MET A 187 -1.25 -18.41 -7.52
CA MET A 187 -0.07 -17.55 -7.58
C MET A 187 1.08 -18.37 -8.15
N HIS A 188 1.92 -17.74 -8.95
CA HIS A 188 3.09 -18.35 -9.55
C HIS A 188 4.35 -17.61 -9.11
N ASP A 189 5.40 -18.35 -8.75
CA ASP A 189 6.72 -17.76 -8.57
C ASP A 189 7.37 -17.37 -9.90
N LEU A 190 8.57 -16.77 -9.86
CA LEU A 190 9.32 -16.39 -11.07
C LEU A 190 9.76 -17.57 -11.94
N ALA A 191 9.83 -18.78 -11.38
CA ALA A 191 10.11 -20.01 -12.13
C ALA A 191 8.82 -20.61 -12.73
N GLY A 192 7.66 -20.00 -12.47
CA GLY A 192 6.35 -20.45 -12.92
C GLY A 192 5.70 -21.52 -12.03
N ALA A 193 6.32 -21.89 -10.91
CA ALA A 193 5.78 -22.88 -9.99
C ALA A 193 4.55 -22.35 -9.27
N ILE A 194 3.54 -23.20 -9.09
CA ILE A 194 2.32 -22.85 -8.35
C ILE A 194 2.67 -22.76 -6.87
N VAL A 195 2.28 -21.66 -6.23
CA VAL A 195 2.49 -21.44 -4.80
C VAL A 195 1.25 -21.88 -4.03
N CYS A 196 1.47 -22.59 -2.92
CA CYS A 196 0.38 -23.06 -2.09
C CYS A 196 -0.38 -21.87 -1.47
N PRO A 197 -1.72 -21.81 -1.59
CA PRO A 197 -2.49 -21.00 -0.66
C PRO A 197 -2.24 -21.50 0.77
N THR A 198 -2.00 -20.59 1.71
CA THR A 198 -1.68 -20.93 3.10
C THR A 198 -2.73 -20.41 4.07
N THR A 199 -2.96 -21.14 5.16
CA THR A 199 -3.76 -20.74 6.31
C THR A 199 -2.89 -20.66 7.54
N TRP A 200 -3.28 -19.80 8.48
CA TRP A 200 -2.51 -19.53 9.69
C TRP A 200 -3.32 -19.92 10.91
N HIS A 201 -2.65 -20.62 11.83
CA HIS A 201 -3.25 -21.03 13.09
C HIS A 201 -2.47 -20.39 14.24
N GLY A 202 -3.20 -19.65 15.08
CA GLY A 202 -2.71 -19.00 16.29
C GLY A 202 -3.72 -19.09 17.42
N ASN A 203 -3.28 -18.95 18.67
CA ASN A 203 -4.18 -18.88 19.82
C ASN A 203 -4.69 -17.42 20.04
N ASP A 204 -5.75 -17.25 20.84
CA ASP A 204 -6.37 -15.95 21.13
C ASP A 204 -5.38 -14.92 21.72
N ASP A 205 -4.31 -15.40 22.38
CA ASP A 205 -3.23 -14.56 22.90
C ASP A 205 -2.45 -13.84 21.80
N ILE A 206 -2.32 -14.43 20.60
CA ILE A 206 -1.65 -13.80 19.44
C ILE A 206 -2.44 -12.57 19.01
N PHE A 207 -3.74 -12.74 18.79
CA PHE A 207 -4.61 -11.68 18.29
C PHE A 207 -4.79 -10.56 19.31
N SER A 208 -4.93 -10.89 20.60
CA SER A 208 -5.02 -9.87 21.65
C SER A 208 -3.72 -9.10 21.85
N SER A 209 -2.55 -9.72 21.59
CA SER A 209 -1.25 -9.06 21.64
C SER A 209 -1.04 -8.14 20.44
N LEU A 210 -1.42 -8.59 19.23
CA LEU A 210 -1.39 -7.77 18.02
C LEU A 210 -2.27 -6.52 18.15
N TYR A 211 -3.51 -6.69 18.66
CA TYR A 211 -4.42 -5.56 18.84
C TYR A 211 -3.90 -4.52 19.85
N ARG A 212 -3.22 -4.96 20.92
CA ARG A 212 -2.60 -4.05 21.90
C ARG A 212 -1.33 -3.38 21.39
N ALA A 213 -0.55 -4.07 20.56
CA ALA A 213 0.68 -3.54 19.99
C ALA A 213 0.41 -2.41 18.99
N PHE A 214 -0.80 -2.36 18.41
CA PHE A 214 -1.16 -1.38 17.38
C PHE A 214 -2.40 -0.57 17.74
N SER A 215 -2.22 0.50 18.51
CA SER A 215 -3.18 1.60 18.58
C SER A 215 -2.72 2.75 17.69
N GLY A 216 -3.48 3.07 16.64
CA GLY A 216 -3.07 4.09 15.67
C GLY A 216 -4.13 4.36 14.59
N PRO A 217 -3.82 5.23 13.62
CA PRO A 217 -4.71 5.48 12.48
C PRO A 217 -4.93 4.20 11.66
N PRO A 218 -6.00 4.15 10.85
CA PRO A 218 -6.25 3.01 9.99
C PRO A 218 -5.07 2.75 9.06
N GLY A 219 -4.75 1.46 8.87
CA GLY A 219 -3.60 1.05 8.06
C GLY A 219 -3.44 -0.47 8.03
N ILE A 220 -2.33 -0.91 7.47
CA ILE A 220 -1.97 -2.32 7.34
C ILE A 220 -0.69 -2.59 8.11
N VAL A 221 -0.73 -3.59 8.99
CA VAL A 221 0.47 -4.20 9.56
C VAL A 221 0.88 -5.35 8.65
N VAL A 222 2.06 -5.25 8.06
CA VAL A 222 2.67 -6.28 7.22
C VAL A 222 3.59 -7.14 8.08
N PHE A 223 3.40 -8.45 8.02
CA PHE A 223 4.31 -9.45 8.58
C PHE A 223 5.05 -10.13 7.44
N ARG A 224 6.38 -10.09 7.46
CA ARG A 224 7.22 -10.97 6.64
C ARG A 224 7.65 -12.13 7.52
N VAL A 225 7.26 -13.34 7.15
CA VAL A 225 7.62 -14.55 7.88
C VAL A 225 8.49 -15.42 7.01
N LEU A 226 9.71 -15.72 7.48
CA LEU A 226 10.59 -16.68 6.84
C LEU A 226 10.27 -18.06 7.38
N THR A 227 10.06 -19.03 6.50
CA THR A 227 9.78 -20.42 6.86
C THR A 227 10.90 -21.35 6.41
N ASP A 228 11.09 -22.43 7.17
CA ASP A 228 11.89 -23.56 6.70
C ASP A 228 11.10 -24.42 5.69
N ASN A 229 11.74 -25.48 5.18
CA ASN A 229 11.14 -26.40 4.20
C ASN A 229 9.90 -27.16 4.75
N SER A 230 9.67 -27.14 6.06
CA SER A 230 8.50 -27.75 6.70
C SER A 230 7.34 -26.76 6.89
N GLY A 231 7.53 -25.49 6.54
CA GLY A 231 6.56 -24.42 6.80
C GLY A 231 6.64 -23.85 8.22
N THR A 232 7.65 -24.21 9.00
CA THR A 232 7.84 -23.69 10.36
C THR A 232 8.45 -22.29 10.30
N PRO A 233 7.86 -21.26 10.95
CA PRO A 233 8.46 -19.93 11.03
C PRO A 233 9.83 -19.95 11.70
N THR A 234 10.81 -19.28 11.08
CA THR A 234 12.19 -19.14 11.54
C THR A 234 12.54 -17.69 11.92
N SER A 235 11.89 -16.72 11.28
CA SER A 235 11.93 -15.30 11.67
C SER A 235 10.63 -14.60 11.27
N VAL A 236 10.33 -13.50 11.96
CA VAL A 236 9.18 -12.64 11.65
C VAL A 236 9.61 -11.18 11.71
N ASP A 237 9.50 -10.47 10.59
CA ASP A 237 9.67 -9.02 10.53
C ASP A 237 8.31 -8.34 10.41
N VAL A 238 8.17 -7.16 11.01
CA VAL A 238 6.91 -6.43 11.05
C VAL A 238 7.11 -5.01 10.54
N ALA A 239 6.28 -4.59 9.60
CA ALA A 239 6.20 -3.21 9.12
C ALA A 239 4.75 -2.71 9.21
N TYR A 240 4.57 -1.40 9.32
CA TYR A 240 3.26 -0.78 9.14
C TYR A 240 3.28 0.10 7.91
N SER A 241 2.22 -0.01 7.15
CA SER A 241 2.01 0.78 5.96
C SER A 241 0.59 1.32 5.94
N GLN A 242 0.48 2.56 5.48
CA GLN A 242 -0.80 3.10 5.04
C GLN A 242 -0.75 3.10 3.52
N PRO A 243 -1.76 2.53 2.84
CA PRO A 243 -1.70 2.27 1.39
C PRO A 243 -1.48 3.53 0.54
N TRP A 244 -1.69 4.72 1.12
CA TRP A 244 -1.49 6.00 0.47
C TRP A 244 -0.17 6.72 0.81
N HIS A 245 0.65 6.21 1.73
CA HIS A 245 1.96 6.79 2.04
C HIS A 245 3.04 6.25 1.08
N MET A 246 3.42 7.07 0.10
CA MET A 246 4.35 6.68 -0.96
C MET A 246 5.76 6.28 -0.51
N ASN A 247 6.20 6.65 0.69
CA ASN A 247 7.61 6.58 1.10
C ASN A 247 7.89 5.89 2.44
N ALA A 248 6.94 5.21 3.07
CA ALA A 248 7.26 4.57 4.34
C ALA A 248 6.45 3.29 4.56
N SER A 249 7.12 2.15 4.38
CA SER A 249 7.10 1.16 5.45
C SER A 249 7.61 1.91 6.69
N VAL A 250 6.71 2.44 7.52
CA VAL A 250 7.16 2.98 8.80
C VAL A 250 7.51 1.74 9.59
N ALA A 251 8.80 1.57 9.93
CA ALA A 251 9.18 0.62 10.97
C ALA A 251 8.34 0.99 12.17
N LEU A 252 7.40 0.12 12.54
CA LEU A 252 6.60 0.31 13.74
C LEU A 252 7.60 0.52 14.87
N GLN A 253 7.53 1.66 15.53
CA GLN A 253 8.01 1.70 16.90
C GLN A 253 6.88 1.08 17.72
N PRO A 254 7.00 -0.19 18.16
CA PRO A 254 6.08 -0.77 19.11
C PRO A 254 6.00 0.12 20.35
N TYR A 255 4.91 0.00 21.11
CA TYR A 255 4.79 0.61 22.44
C TYR A 255 5.86 0.04 23.39
N GLY A 256 7.09 0.52 23.26
CA GLY A 256 8.26 0.05 24.00
C GLY A 256 8.89 -1.25 23.46
N PRO A 257 10.19 -1.46 23.74
CA PRO A 257 10.95 -2.64 23.30
C PRO A 257 10.42 -3.96 23.86
N HIS A 258 9.71 -3.95 24.99
CA HIS A 258 9.19 -5.16 25.62
C HIS A 258 7.97 -5.77 24.92
N ASP A 259 7.18 -4.97 24.20
CA ASP A 259 6.01 -5.47 23.48
C ASP A 259 6.40 -6.12 22.14
N PHE A 260 7.53 -5.72 21.53
CA PHE A 260 8.06 -6.35 20.31
C PHE A 260 8.62 -7.74 20.57
N ASP A 261 9.51 -7.89 21.55
CA ASP A 261 10.09 -9.20 21.91
C ASP A 261 9.00 -10.19 22.32
N ARG A 262 7.90 -9.70 22.88
CA ARG A 262 6.74 -10.51 23.21
C ARG A 262 5.96 -10.88 21.95
N MET A 263 5.72 -9.93 21.05
CA MET A 263 5.03 -10.15 19.79
C MET A 263 5.79 -11.11 18.87
N GLU A 264 7.09 -10.93 18.67
CA GLU A 264 7.94 -11.81 17.85
C GLU A 264 7.91 -13.26 18.38
N ARG A 265 8.08 -13.44 19.70
CA ARG A 265 7.98 -14.77 20.34
C ARG A 265 6.60 -15.41 20.24
N VAL A 266 5.55 -14.61 20.10
CA VAL A 266 4.17 -15.07 19.96
C VAL A 266 3.88 -15.40 18.48
N LEU A 267 4.35 -14.57 17.54
CA LEU A 267 4.24 -14.80 16.10
C LEU A 267 5.05 -16.01 15.63
N LEU A 268 6.20 -16.30 16.24
CA LEU A 268 6.96 -17.54 16.00
C LEU A 268 6.22 -18.82 16.43
N ARG A 269 5.12 -18.71 17.18
CA ARG A 269 4.26 -19.86 17.53
C ARG A 269 3.15 -20.11 16.51
N LEU A 270 3.01 -19.25 15.51
CA LEU A 270 2.08 -19.47 14.41
C LEU A 270 2.48 -20.73 13.64
N ARG A 271 1.47 -21.49 13.22
CA ARG A 271 1.66 -22.57 12.24
C ARG A 271 1.09 -22.14 10.90
N VAL A 272 1.91 -22.28 9.87
CA VAL A 272 1.50 -22.09 8.49
C VAL A 272 1.19 -23.47 7.92
N GLU A 273 -0.04 -23.65 7.47
CA GLU A 273 -0.48 -24.89 6.86
C GLU A 273 -0.94 -24.62 5.43
N GLN A 274 -0.83 -25.64 4.58
CA GLN A 274 -1.42 -25.63 3.26
C GLN A 274 -2.94 -25.53 3.39
N ALA A 275 -3.55 -24.56 2.72
CA ALA A 275 -5.00 -24.41 2.73
C ALA A 275 -5.68 -25.66 2.16
N SER A 276 -6.80 -26.05 2.75
CA SER A 276 -7.61 -27.18 2.25
C SER A 276 -8.02 -26.93 0.79
N GLY A 277 -7.74 -27.90 -0.09
CA GLY A 277 -8.00 -27.81 -1.53
C GLY A 277 -6.87 -27.19 -2.37
N ALA A 278 -5.70 -26.92 -1.78
CA ALA A 278 -4.53 -26.49 -2.54
C ALA A 278 -4.04 -27.57 -3.53
N PRO A 279 -3.44 -27.17 -4.67
CA PRO A 279 -2.92 -28.11 -5.66
C PRO A 279 -1.85 -29.05 -5.08
N ALA A 280 -1.88 -30.33 -5.44
CA ALA A 280 -0.95 -31.34 -4.91
C ALA A 280 0.53 -31.09 -5.26
N ASN A 281 0.80 -30.27 -6.29
CA ASN A 281 2.14 -29.91 -6.76
C ASN A 281 2.53 -28.47 -6.42
N CYS A 282 1.82 -27.80 -5.50
CA CYS A 282 2.20 -26.46 -5.09
C CYS A 282 3.41 -26.48 -4.16
N VAL A 283 4.20 -25.41 -4.18
CA VAL A 283 5.36 -25.23 -3.30
C VAL A 283 4.96 -24.34 -2.14
N MET A 284 5.33 -24.73 -0.92
CA MET A 284 5.17 -23.87 0.25
C MET A 284 6.08 -22.64 0.11
N PRO A 285 5.55 -21.42 0.26
CA PRO A 285 6.36 -20.22 0.14
C PRO A 285 7.38 -20.11 1.28
N HIS A 286 8.65 -19.90 0.92
CA HIS A 286 9.75 -19.63 1.86
C HIS A 286 9.63 -18.27 2.56
N VAL A 287 8.97 -17.33 1.90
CA VAL A 287 8.66 -16.02 2.46
C VAL A 287 7.16 -15.82 2.34
N LEU A 288 6.51 -15.70 3.49
CA LEU A 288 5.10 -15.38 3.57
C LEU A 288 4.93 -13.93 3.96
N PHE A 289 3.98 -13.29 3.29
CA PHE A 289 3.55 -11.95 3.65
C PHE A 289 2.13 -12.03 4.14
N GLN A 290 1.89 -11.61 5.38
CA GLN A 290 0.56 -11.39 5.90
C GLN A 290 0.33 -9.92 6.14
N ALA A 291 -0.93 -9.51 6.09
CA ALA A 291 -1.34 -8.17 6.39
C ALA A 291 -2.54 -8.18 7.33
N LEU A 292 -2.42 -7.50 8.46
CA LEU A 292 -3.54 -7.22 9.35
C LEU A 292 -4.04 -5.80 9.05
N VAL A 293 -5.29 -5.69 8.60
CA VAL A 293 -5.94 -4.39 8.43
C VAL A 293 -6.38 -3.90 9.81
N LEU A 294 -5.74 -2.83 10.28
CA LEU A 294 -6.16 -2.13 11.47
C LEU A 294 -7.25 -1.13 11.08
N GLY A 295 -8.47 -1.41 11.48
CA GLY A 295 -9.53 -0.41 11.50
C GLY A 295 -9.30 0.54 12.67
N GLY A 296 -8.48 1.57 12.47
CA GLY A 296 -8.70 2.82 13.21
C GLY A 296 -10.09 3.34 12.87
N GLU A 297 -10.68 4.25 13.67
CA GLU A 297 -11.96 4.89 13.36
C GLU A 297 -11.95 5.69 12.03
N VAL A 298 -11.86 5.03 10.87
CA VAL A 298 -12.79 5.33 9.79
C VAL A 298 -14.11 4.94 10.42
N ARG A 299 -14.92 5.91 10.89
CA ARG A 299 -16.10 5.80 11.80
C ARG A 299 -17.22 4.82 11.35
N SER A 300 -16.87 3.71 10.74
CA SER A 300 -17.56 3.15 9.59
C SER A 300 -17.16 1.69 9.31
N LEU A 301 -15.89 1.33 9.47
CA LEU A 301 -15.40 -0.02 9.17
C LEU A 301 -15.11 -0.77 10.47
N ARG A 302 -15.97 -1.74 10.82
CA ARG A 302 -15.71 -2.66 11.93
C ARG A 302 -14.52 -3.58 11.58
N PRO A 303 -13.69 -3.96 12.56
CA PRO A 303 -12.69 -5.01 12.37
C PRO A 303 -13.37 -6.35 12.07
N MET A 304 -12.88 -7.06 11.06
CA MET A 304 -13.23 -8.46 10.78
C MET A 304 -11.94 -9.28 10.75
N ILE A 305 -11.89 -10.30 11.61
CA ILE A 305 -10.77 -11.23 11.79
C ILE A 305 -11.10 -12.46 10.95
N ASN A 306 -10.19 -12.85 10.05
CA ASN A 306 -10.13 -14.19 9.45
C ASN A 306 -8.82 -14.85 9.87
#